data_AF-A0A960E8N9-F1
#
_entry.id   AF-A0A960E8N9-F1
#
_cell.length_a   1.000
_cell.length_b   1.000
_cell.length_c   1.000
_cell.angle_alpha   90.00
_cell.angle_beta   90.00
_cell.angle_gamma   90.00
#
_symmetry.space_group_name_H-M   'P 1'
#
loop_
_entity.id
_entity.type
_entity.pdbx_description
1 polymer ?
#
loop_
_entity_poly.entity_id
_entity_poly.type
_entity_poly.pdbx_seq_one_letter_code
_entity_poly.pdbx_strand_id
1 'polypeptide(L)'
;MARLRPYPVAAFCAVTLFIWTNRIWLAWTNDTDSVARKLVWSVPITAFVVAAVVIAGLMLAGRADRTRWFAPLVRAFAAGTVVFWAIRAPMIAFADHDVPFVVVHTVLAVASVGTAVAAWRAVGDARTAPVEREPEPVR
;
A
#
# COMPACT_ATOMS: atom_id res chain seq x y z
N MET A 1 -14.18 9.89 -12.13
CA MET A 1 -12.74 9.79 -11.80
C MET A 1 -12.29 10.63 -10.59
N ALA A 2 -13.05 11.65 -10.15
CA ALA A 2 -12.67 12.47 -8.99
C ALA A 2 -12.56 11.70 -7.66
N ARG A 3 -13.37 10.65 -7.46
CA ARG A 3 -13.38 9.81 -6.24
C ARG A 3 -12.09 9.03 -5.97
N LEU A 4 -11.24 8.85 -6.99
CA LEU A 4 -9.95 8.16 -6.85
C LEU A 4 -8.80 9.11 -6.53
N ARG A 5 -9.09 10.40 -6.33
CA ARG A 5 -8.06 11.35 -5.88
C ARG A 5 -7.81 11.15 -4.38
N PRO A 6 -6.54 11.23 -3.95
CA PRO A 6 -5.34 11.38 -4.77
C PRO A 6 -4.96 10.07 -5.50
N TYR A 7 -4.69 10.15 -6.82
CA TYR A 7 -4.40 8.97 -7.66
C TYR A 7 -3.20 8.13 -7.17
N PRO A 8 -2.13 8.69 -6.59
CA PRO A 8 -1.05 7.89 -6.01
C PRO A 8 -1.52 6.92 -4.92
N VAL A 9 -2.50 7.30 -4.10
CA VAL A 9 -3.07 6.43 -3.06
C VAL A 9 -3.90 5.31 -3.69
N ALA A 10 -4.67 5.60 -4.73
CA ALA A 10 -5.41 4.58 -5.48
C ALA A 10 -4.45 3.58 -6.15
N ALA A 11 -3.38 4.06 -6.77
CA ALA A 11 -2.36 3.21 -7.38
C ALA A 11 -1.66 2.31 -6.34
N PHE A 12 -1.31 2.87 -5.17
CA PHE A 12 -0.73 2.11 -4.08
C PHE A 12 -1.67 1.00 -3.56
N CYS A 13 -2.96 1.30 -3.41
CA CYS A 13 -3.96 0.29 -3.07
C CYS A 13 -4.06 -0.79 -4.16
N ALA A 14 -4.11 -0.41 -5.44
CA ALA A 14 -4.22 -1.35 -6.56
C ALA A 14 -3.02 -2.30 -6.65
N VAL A 15 -1.79 -1.77 -6.56
CA VAL A 15 -0.56 -2.56 -6.55
C VAL A 15 -0.53 -3.51 -5.36
N THR A 16 -0.90 -3.03 -4.17
CA THR A 16 -0.99 -3.86 -2.97
C THR A 16 -1.95 -5.03 -3.19
N LEU A 17 -3.18 -4.75 -3.64
CA LEU A 17 -4.21 -5.77 -3.81
C LEU A 17 -3.82 -6.80 -4.87
N PHE A 18 -3.22 -6.35 -5.98
CA PHE A 18 -2.72 -7.24 -7.02
C PHE A 18 -1.66 -8.22 -6.50
N ILE A 19 -0.61 -7.71 -5.86
CA ILE A 19 0.52 -8.52 -5.37
C ILE A 19 0.05 -9.49 -4.27
N TRP A 20 -0.64 -8.95 -3.27
CA TRP A 20 -0.87 -9.69 -2.03
C TRP A 20 -2.05 -10.64 -2.11
N THR A 21 -3.09 -10.34 -2.90
CA THR A 21 -4.17 -11.31 -3.15
C THR A 21 -3.62 -12.52 -3.90
N ASN A 22 -2.79 -12.31 -4.92
CA ASN A 22 -2.13 -13.40 -5.63
C ASN A 22 -1.22 -14.21 -4.69
N ARG A 23 -0.48 -13.56 -3.79
CA ARG A 23 0.37 -14.25 -2.82
C ARG A 23 -0.43 -15.07 -1.81
N ILE A 24 -1.54 -14.54 -1.31
CA ILE A 24 -2.45 -15.28 -0.41
C ILE A 24 -3.01 -16.49 -1.17
N TRP A 25 -3.52 -16.30 -2.39
CA TRP A 25 -4.01 -17.40 -3.22
C TRP A 25 -2.97 -18.51 -3.34
N LEU A 26 -1.76 -18.19 -3.80
CA LEU A 26 -0.66 -19.16 -3.98
C LEU A 26 -0.27 -19.88 -2.69
N ALA A 27 -0.29 -19.18 -1.54
CA ALA A 27 0.02 -19.79 -0.25
C ALA A 27 -1.07 -20.78 0.20
N TRP A 28 -2.33 -20.45 -0.07
CA TRP A 28 -3.46 -21.25 0.39
C TRP A 28 -3.78 -22.43 -0.52
N THR A 29 -3.49 -22.32 -1.83
CA THR A 29 -3.58 -23.42 -2.79
C THR A 29 -2.36 -24.35 -2.80
N ASN A 30 -1.34 -24.08 -1.98
CA ASN A 30 -0.21 -24.99 -1.84
C ASN A 30 -0.55 -26.11 -0.84
N ASP A 31 -0.64 -27.35 -1.31
CA ASP A 31 -1.04 -28.50 -0.50
C ASP A 31 0.09 -29.08 0.38
N THR A 32 1.32 -28.63 0.17
CA THR A 32 2.50 -29.12 0.91
C THR A 32 2.74 -28.39 2.25
N ASP A 33 2.07 -27.27 2.46
CA ASP A 33 2.26 -26.43 3.64
C ASP A 33 1.23 -26.73 4.73
N SER A 34 1.70 -26.85 5.98
CA SER A 34 0.80 -26.94 7.13
C SER A 34 -0.01 -25.65 7.31
N VAL A 35 -1.22 -25.76 7.87
CA VAL A 35 -2.07 -24.60 8.15
C VAL A 35 -1.36 -23.55 9.01
N ALA A 36 -0.62 -23.98 10.04
CA ALA A 36 0.16 -23.08 10.88
C ALA A 36 1.20 -22.29 10.08
N ARG A 37 1.92 -22.94 9.16
CA ARG A 37 2.90 -22.28 8.28
C ARG A 37 2.22 -21.30 7.33
N LYS A 38 1.07 -21.67 6.74
CA LYS A 38 0.25 -20.76 5.91
C LYS A 38 -0.16 -19.52 6.70
N LEU A 39 -0.61 -19.68 7.94
CA LEU A 39 -1.01 -18.57 8.80
C LEU A 39 0.16 -17.63 9.11
N VAL A 40 1.30 -18.17 9.56
CA VAL A 40 2.49 -17.35 9.89
C VAL A 40 2.90 -16.46 8.71
N TRP A 41 2.91 -17.01 7.50
CA TRP A 41 3.33 -16.25 6.31
C TRP A 41 2.26 -15.32 5.73
N SER A 42 0.97 -15.61 5.94
CA SER A 42 -0.12 -14.82 5.36
C SER A 42 -0.66 -13.74 6.29
N VAL A 43 -0.54 -13.85 7.62
CA VAL A 43 -1.08 -12.85 8.56
C VAL A 43 -0.58 -11.42 8.30
N PRO A 44 0.74 -11.15 8.15
CA PRO A 44 1.22 -9.79 7.87
C PRO A 44 0.70 -9.26 6.54
N ILE A 45 0.61 -10.15 5.55
CA ILE A 45 0.16 -9.84 4.18
C ILE A 45 -1.33 -9.49 4.18
N THR A 46 -2.14 -10.26 4.90
CA THR A 46 -3.58 -10.03 5.05
C THR A 46 -3.85 -8.67 5.68
N ALA A 47 -3.03 -8.22 6.63
CA ALA A 47 -3.16 -6.87 7.19
C ALA A 47 -2.98 -5.77 6.13
N PHE A 48 -2.06 -5.94 5.19
CA PHE A 48 -1.88 -5.01 4.06
C PHE A 48 -3.07 -5.02 3.10
N VAL A 49 -3.63 -6.19 2.81
CA VAL A 49 -4.84 -6.32 2.00
C VAL A 49 -6.01 -5.59 2.67
N VAL A 50 -6.23 -5.82 3.97
CA VAL A 50 -7.28 -5.14 4.73
C VAL A 50 -7.09 -3.62 4.72
N ALA A 51 -5.87 -3.13 4.95
CA ALA A 51 -5.58 -1.70 4.88
C ALA A 51 -5.89 -1.11 3.50
N ALA A 52 -5.48 -1.76 2.42
CA ALA A 52 -5.75 -1.31 1.06
C ALA A 52 -7.26 -1.33 0.73
N VAL A 53 -8.00 -2.36 1.14
CA VAL A 53 -9.46 -2.43 0.97
C VAL A 53 -10.15 -1.28 1.73
N VAL A 54 -9.76 -1.02 2.98
CA VAL A 54 -10.34 0.07 3.78
C VAL A 54 -10.07 1.43 3.13
N ILE A 55 -8.83 1.70 2.74
CA ILE A 55 -8.44 2.98 2.10
C ILE A 55 -9.19 3.15 0.77
N ALA A 56 -9.15 2.14 -0.10
CA ALA A 56 -9.85 2.19 -1.39
C ALA A 56 -11.37 2.33 -1.21
N GLY A 57 -11.96 1.62 -0.25
CA GLY A 57 -13.38 1.71 0.08
C GLY A 57 -13.79 3.12 0.51
N LEU A 58 -12.98 3.78 1.35
CA LEU A 58 -13.21 5.18 1.74
C LEU A 58 -13.15 6.13 0.55
N MET A 59 -12.19 5.93 -0.37
CA MET A 59 -12.05 6.73 -1.60
C MET A 59 -13.27 6.55 -2.51
N LEU A 60 -13.64 5.30 -2.80
CA LEU A 60 -14.81 4.98 -3.64
C LEU A 60 -16.11 5.52 -3.04
N ALA A 61 -16.25 5.46 -1.71
CA ALA A 61 -17.38 6.03 -1.00
C ALA A 61 -17.39 7.57 -0.97
N GLY A 62 -16.33 8.25 -1.40
CA GLY A 62 -16.19 9.70 -1.29
C GLY A 62 -16.08 10.18 0.16
N ARG A 63 -15.56 9.33 1.05
CA ARG A 63 -15.41 9.58 2.50
C ARG A 63 -13.97 9.86 2.91
N ALA A 64 -13.01 9.77 1.98
CA ALA A 64 -11.59 10.02 2.25
C ALA A 64 -11.36 11.38 2.93
N ASP A 65 -11.87 12.48 2.36
CA ASP A 65 -11.66 13.84 2.88
C ASP A 65 -12.36 14.10 4.22
N ARG A 66 -13.46 13.39 4.50
CA ARG A 66 -14.22 13.51 5.76
C ARG A 66 -13.64 12.67 6.89
N THR A 67 -12.72 11.76 6.57
CA THR A 67 -12.18 10.80 7.54
C THR A 67 -10.87 11.33 8.11
N ARG A 68 -10.91 11.87 9.34
CA ARG A 68 -9.76 12.50 10.02
C ARG A 68 -8.50 11.63 10.10
N TRP A 69 -8.67 10.31 10.10
CA TRP A 69 -7.57 9.35 10.18
C TRP A 69 -7.13 8.80 8.81
N PHE A 70 -7.70 9.26 7.70
CA PHE A 70 -7.35 8.78 6.36
C PHE A 70 -5.87 9.01 6.04
N ALA A 71 -5.40 10.25 6.13
CA ALA A 71 -4.00 10.59 5.87
C ALA A 71 -3.00 9.86 6.81
N PRO A 72 -3.19 9.81 8.14
CA PRO A 72 -2.28 9.05 9.00
C PRO A 72 -2.35 7.54 8.73
N LEU A 73 -3.50 6.97 8.36
CA LEU A 73 -3.58 5.56 7.94
C LEU A 73 -2.77 5.30 6.67
N VAL A 74 -2.92 6.13 5.63
CA VAL A 74 -2.14 6.02 4.39
C VAL A 74 -0.65 6.09 4.69
N ARG A 75 -0.23 7.01 5.57
CA ARG A 75 1.17 7.13 6.00
C ARG A 75 1.66 5.90 6.75
N ALA A 76 0.94 5.45 7.77
CA ALA A 76 1.29 4.26 8.53
C ALA A 76 1.41 3.02 7.62
N PHE A 77 0.46 2.87 6.69
CA PHE A 77 0.47 1.77 5.73
C PHE A 77 1.64 1.86 4.73
N ALA A 78 1.94 3.05 4.22
CA ALA A 78 3.10 3.28 3.38
C ALA A 78 4.42 3.00 4.11
N ALA A 79 4.60 3.50 5.34
CA ALA A 79 5.77 3.19 6.15
C ALA A 79 5.91 1.69 6.43
N GLY A 80 4.81 1.01 6.78
CA GLY A 80 4.80 -0.44 6.98
C GLY A 80 5.23 -1.20 5.73
N THR A 81 4.80 -0.76 4.54
CA THR A 81 5.21 -1.36 3.26
C THR A 81 6.71 -1.17 3.01
N VAL A 82 7.25 0.02 3.27
CA VAL A 82 8.68 0.30 3.13
C VAL A 82 9.49 -0.58 4.07
N VAL A 83 9.11 -0.63 5.36
CA VAL A 83 9.80 -1.46 6.37
C VAL A 83 9.74 -2.94 6.01
N PHE A 84 8.56 -3.44 5.61
CA PHE A 84 8.40 -4.82 5.19
C PHE A 84 9.37 -5.18 4.06
N TRP A 85 9.44 -4.36 3.00
CA TRP A 85 10.34 -4.64 1.88
C TRP A 85 11.81 -4.41 2.21
N ALA A 86 12.14 -3.45 3.08
CA ALA A 86 13.50 -3.24 3.56
C ALA A 86 14.06 -4.46 4.31
N ILE A 87 13.21 -5.23 4.98
CA ILE A 87 13.58 -6.49 5.63
C ILE A 87 13.52 -7.65 4.63
N ARG A 88 12.43 -7.74 3.87
CA ARG A 88 12.14 -8.92 3.05
C ARG A 88 13.01 -9.02 1.81
N ALA A 89 13.34 -7.90 1.16
CA ALA A 89 14.17 -7.93 -0.04
C ALA A 89 15.59 -8.44 0.23
N PRO A 90 16.32 -7.97 1.28
CA PRO A 90 17.60 -8.58 1.66
C PRO A 90 17.49 -10.06 2.01
N MET A 91 16.47 -10.47 2.78
CA MET A 91 16.27 -11.90 3.10
C MET A 91 16.11 -12.76 1.84
N ILE A 92 15.47 -12.25 0.80
CA ILE A 92 15.31 -12.94 -0.48
C ILE A 92 16.61 -12.91 -1.29
N ALA A 93 17.29 -11.77 -1.34
CA ALA A 93 18.50 -11.60 -2.12
C ALA A 93 19.70 -12.41 -1.59
N PHE A 94 19.75 -12.63 -0.27
CA PHE A 94 20.81 -13.38 0.39
C PHE A 94 20.44 -14.83 0.73
N ALA A 95 19.21 -15.26 0.43
CA ALA A 95 18.85 -16.67 0.46
C ALA A 95 19.26 -17.33 -0.87
N ASP A 96 19.56 -18.63 -0.84
CA ASP A 96 19.89 -19.45 -2.01
C ASP A 96 18.65 -19.69 -2.91
N HIS A 97 18.13 -18.61 -3.49
CA HIS A 97 17.04 -18.62 -4.46
C HIS A 97 17.56 -18.47 -5.89
N ASP A 98 16.85 -19.07 -6.84
CA ASP A 98 17.16 -18.89 -8.26
C ASP A 98 17.07 -17.43 -8.70
N VAL A 99 17.93 -17.02 -9.65
CA VAL A 99 18.01 -15.64 -10.15
C VAL A 99 16.64 -15.07 -10.58
N PRO A 100 15.78 -15.78 -11.34
CA PRO A 100 14.48 -15.26 -11.72
C PRO A 100 13.57 -14.96 -10.51
N PHE A 101 13.66 -15.75 -9.45
CA PHE A 101 12.91 -15.52 -8.21
C PHE A 101 13.33 -14.20 -7.57
N VAL A 102 14.63 -13.96 -7.45
CA VAL A 102 15.18 -12.72 -6.89
C VAL A 102 14.73 -11.52 -7.72
N VAL A 103 14.86 -11.57 -9.05
CA VAL A 103 14.48 -10.49 -9.97
C VAL A 103 13.00 -10.11 -9.81
N VAL A 104 12.09 -11.07 -9.80
CA VAL A 104 10.65 -10.80 -9.63
C VAL A 104 10.39 -10.08 -8.31
N HIS A 105 10.96 -10.55 -7.21
CA HIS A 105 10.73 -9.95 -5.90
C HIS A 105 11.35 -8.55 -5.79
N THR A 106 12.50 -8.31 -6.43
CA THR A 106 13.09 -6.97 -6.51
C THR A 106 12.18 -5.99 -7.25
N VAL A 107 11.61 -6.40 -8.39
CA VAL A 107 10.65 -5.55 -9.13
C VAL A 107 9.40 -5.27 -8.30
N LEU A 108 8.84 -6.28 -7.63
CA LEU A 108 7.70 -6.11 -6.75
C LEU A 108 8.00 -5.18 -5.56
N ALA A 109 9.21 -5.27 -5.00
CA ALA A 109 9.68 -4.39 -3.93
C ALA A 109 9.74 -2.94 -4.41
N VAL A 110 10.37 -2.69 -5.56
CA VAL A 110 10.51 -1.35 -6.13
C VAL A 110 9.13 -0.75 -6.45
N ALA A 111 8.23 -1.50 -7.08
CA ALA A 111 6.88 -1.03 -7.39
C ALA A 111 6.07 -0.71 -6.12
N SER A 112 6.15 -1.57 -5.10
CA SER A 112 5.46 -1.38 -3.82
C SER A 112 5.99 -0.16 -3.07
N VAL A 113 7.31 -0.03 -2.95
CA VAL A 113 7.96 1.09 -2.26
C VAL A 113 7.73 2.41 -3.01
N GLY A 114 7.87 2.41 -4.34
CA GLY A 114 7.65 3.58 -5.17
C GLY A 114 6.23 4.13 -5.04
N THR A 115 5.23 3.26 -5.12
CA THR A 115 3.82 3.67 -4.94
C THR A 115 3.50 4.08 -3.50
N ALA A 116 4.06 3.40 -2.49
CA ALA A 116 3.92 3.79 -1.09
C ALA A 116 4.47 5.20 -0.82
N VAL A 117 5.67 5.51 -1.33
CA VAL A 117 6.30 6.83 -1.19
C VAL A 117 5.49 7.90 -1.93
N ALA A 118 4.99 7.61 -3.13
CA ALA A 118 4.13 8.53 -3.87
C ALA A 118 2.81 8.81 -3.14
N ALA A 119 2.19 7.78 -2.57
CA ALA A 119 0.99 7.90 -1.74
C ALA A 119 1.23 8.74 -0.48
N TRP A 120 2.37 8.53 0.20
CA TRP A 120 2.78 9.33 1.36
C TRP A 120 2.88 10.82 1.03
N ARG A 121 3.55 11.16 -0.07
CA ARG A 121 3.71 12.55 -0.52
C ARG A 121 2.37 13.20 -0.86
N ALA A 122 1.52 12.48 -1.59
CA ALA A 122 0.21 12.99 -2.02
C ALA A 122 -0.71 13.39 -0.85
N VAL A 123 -0.67 12.66 0.27
CA VAL A 123 -1.43 13.02 1.48
C VAL A 123 -0.70 14.03 2.38
N GLY A 124 0.57 14.32 2.09
CA GLY A 124 1.33 15.43 2.68
C GLY A 124 0.97 16.76 2.06
N ASP A 125 1.04 16.85 0.74
CA ASP A 125 0.83 18.09 -0.01
C ASP A 125 -0.58 18.66 0.18
N ALA A 126 -1.59 17.79 0.34
CA ALA A 126 -2.97 18.18 0.62
C ALA A 126 -3.16 18.92 1.96
N ARG A 127 -2.25 18.74 2.93
CA ARG A 127 -2.31 19.44 4.23
C ARG A 127 -1.66 20.82 4.20
N THR A 128 -0.84 21.10 3.19
CA THR A 128 -0.05 22.34 3.06
C THR A 128 -0.62 23.32 2.03
N ALA A 129 -1.68 22.96 1.32
CA ALA A 129 -2.35 23.86 0.39
C ALA A 129 -2.82 25.12 1.15
N PRO A 130 -2.38 26.34 0.76
CA PRO A 130 -2.85 27.57 1.37
C PRO A 130 -4.38 27.63 1.28
N VAL A 131 -5.04 28.02 2.37
CA VAL A 131 -6.43 28.46 2.31
C VAL A 131 -6.42 29.68 1.39
N GLU A 132 -6.88 29.51 0.15
CA GLU A 132 -7.11 30.59 -0.79
C GLU A 132 -8.12 31.52 -0.12
N ARG A 133 -7.62 32.60 0.50
CA ARG A 133 -8.47 33.62 1.09
C ARG A 133 -9.16 34.28 -0.08
N GLU A 134 -10.48 34.06 -0.15
CA GLU A 134 -11.34 34.77 -1.08
C GLU A 134 -11.08 36.28 -0.93
N PRO A 135 -10.82 37.01 -2.03
CA PRO A 135 -10.49 38.42 -1.95
C PRO A 135 -11.64 39.18 -1.28
N GLU A 136 -11.29 39.89 -0.20
CA GLU A 136 -12.23 40.71 0.56
C GLU A 136 -12.92 41.71 -0.39
N PRO A 137 -14.27 41.75 -0.45
CA PRO A 137 -14.95 42.68 -1.32
C PRO A 137 -14.66 44.10 -0.85
N VAL A 138 -13.92 44.85 -1.68
CA VAL A 138 -13.69 46.28 -1.51
C VAL A 138 -15.06 46.98 -1.47
N ARG A 139 -15.40 47.55 -0.32
CA ARG A 139 -16.56 48.43 -0.16
C ARG A 139 -16.14 49.88 -0.33
#